data_AF-A0A9D2GJW5-F1
#
_entry.id   AF-A0A9D2GJW5-F1
#
_cell.length_a   1.000
_cell.length_b   1.000
_cell.length_c   1.000
_cell.angle_alpha   90.00
_cell.angle_beta   90.00
_cell.angle_gamma   90.00
#
_symmetry.space_group_name_H-M   'P 1'
#
loop_
_entity.id
_entity.type
_entity.pdbx_description
1 polymer ?
#
loop_
_entity_poly.entity_id
_entity_poly.type
_entity_poly.pdbx_seq_one_letter_code
_entity_poly.pdbx_strand_id
1 'polypeptide(L)'
;MREEKYDISGMHCAACSASVERVTRKLPGVERSEVNLTTGIMTIAYDESQCTQEQIVAKVEKAGFGAALHLEHPAPATVQNAEDAETAALKRRKIELIAAAVFSAVLLYVSMGQMLPFGLPPLPLPDLFSMHTHPMNFAVLQLILTIPVLYFGRNFFHGGFKSLFHGNPNMDSLVAIGSGCSFAYSLVMTFLISDDPSYVHNLYYESAAVVLTLVSLGKFLESRNMQKTKGAITALMQLSPDTAILADTGREVPTSQLKVGDVVLVKPGARVPADGTVTQGESSVNEAMLTGESLPVEKAVGSEVIGGSVNENGVLYVQVTRTGDDSTLSRIIRFVEDAQGRKAPISKTADKVAGVFVPVVMGIALLAAVIWAIAGQPFSFVLRVFTSVLVIACPCALGLATPTAIMVGTGLGAKHGILIRSGEILEITHSVDTVVLDKTGTVTEGTPAVTEVLPYQCEADTLLSAAAAVEAVSAHPLANAITAYAQEHGFGDTARPESFENLSGRGLKAVLGGETVLAGNRRLPCRFQFPHIHCQHS
;
A
#
# COMPACT_ATOMS: atom_id res chain seq x y z
N MET A 1 22.89 15.61 1.28
CA MET A 1 21.87 14.72 0.69
C MET A 1 20.74 14.60 1.68
N ARG A 2 19.54 15.05 1.28
CA ARG A 2 18.33 15.04 2.09
C ARG A 2 17.28 14.18 1.41
N GLU A 3 16.56 13.39 2.18
CA GLU A 3 15.48 12.54 1.70
C GLU A 3 14.16 13.08 2.25
N GLU A 4 13.19 13.32 1.36
CA GLU A 4 11.89 13.89 1.71
C GLU A 4 10.75 13.17 1.01
N LYS A 5 9.60 13.18 1.68
CA LYS A 5 8.35 12.59 1.19
C LYS A 5 7.38 13.71 0.77
N TYR A 6 6.68 13.51 -0.34
CA TYR A 6 5.67 14.44 -0.87
C TYR A 6 4.38 13.69 -1.21
N ASP A 7 3.24 14.25 -0.83
CA ASP A 7 1.92 13.81 -1.28
C ASP A 7 1.66 14.31 -2.69
N ILE A 8 1.49 13.38 -3.62
CA ILE A 8 1.26 13.67 -5.03
C ILE A 8 -0.20 13.40 -5.38
N SER A 9 -0.91 14.44 -5.83
CA SER A 9 -2.30 14.37 -6.28
C SER A 9 -2.42 14.37 -7.80
N GLY A 10 -3.49 13.77 -8.32
CA GLY A 10 -3.76 13.70 -9.77
C GLY A 10 -3.11 12.51 -10.49
N MET A 11 -2.49 11.57 -9.77
CA MET A 11 -1.98 10.33 -10.37
C MET A 11 -3.08 9.28 -10.45
N HIS A 12 -3.25 8.66 -11.63
CA HIS A 12 -4.36 7.73 -11.88
C HIS A 12 -3.94 6.40 -12.52
N CYS A 13 -2.68 6.28 -12.95
CA CYS A 13 -2.14 5.06 -13.53
C CYS A 13 -0.62 5.02 -13.34
N ALA A 14 0.00 3.86 -13.61
CA ALA A 14 1.45 3.67 -13.53
C ALA A 14 2.22 4.68 -14.41
N ALA A 15 1.68 5.05 -15.57
CA ALA A 15 2.30 6.05 -16.44
C ALA A 15 2.36 7.45 -15.81
N CYS A 16 1.42 7.81 -14.92
CA CYS A 16 1.45 9.06 -14.18
C CYS A 16 2.62 9.07 -13.17
N SER A 17 2.77 8.02 -12.37
CA SER A 17 3.86 7.93 -11.39
C SER A 17 5.24 7.89 -12.06
N ALA A 18 5.37 7.15 -13.17
CA ALA A 18 6.58 7.12 -13.98
C ALA A 18 6.93 8.50 -14.59
N SER A 19 5.91 9.29 -14.96
CA SER A 19 6.11 10.65 -15.46
C SER A 19 6.68 11.56 -14.37
N VAL A 20 6.09 11.52 -13.17
CA VAL A 20 6.57 12.29 -12.00
C VAL A 20 8.03 11.94 -11.69
N GLU A 21 8.37 10.66 -11.54
CA GLU A 21 9.75 10.20 -11.28
C GLU A 21 10.74 10.67 -12.35
N ARG A 22 10.36 10.59 -13.63
CA ARG A 22 11.23 10.99 -14.73
C ARG A 22 11.48 12.50 -14.75
N VAL A 23 10.47 13.28 -14.38
CA VAL A 23 10.55 14.74 -14.33
C VAL A 23 11.43 15.19 -13.17
N THR A 24 11.28 14.59 -12.00
CA THR A 24 12.03 14.93 -10.79
C THR A 24 13.47 14.45 -10.85
N ARG A 25 13.76 13.27 -11.43
CA ARG A 25 15.14 12.81 -11.67
C ARG A 25 15.95 13.69 -12.62
N LYS A 26 15.30 14.53 -13.42
CA LYS A 26 15.96 15.50 -14.31
C LYS A 26 16.38 16.79 -13.58
N LEU A 27 16.00 16.97 -12.31
CA LEU A 27 16.45 18.12 -11.52
C LEU A 27 17.92 17.94 -11.11
N PRO A 28 18.72 19.02 -11.12
CA PRO A 28 20.11 18.96 -10.67
C PRO A 28 20.17 18.55 -9.19
N GLY A 29 21.12 17.68 -8.83
CA GLY A 29 21.28 17.20 -7.47
C GLY A 29 20.31 16.09 -7.03
N VAL A 30 19.35 15.65 -7.85
CA VAL A 30 18.47 14.51 -7.51
C VAL A 30 19.15 13.19 -7.85
N GLU A 31 19.40 12.37 -6.83
CA GLU A 31 20.00 11.04 -6.98
C GLU A 31 18.92 9.95 -7.12
N ARG A 32 17.84 10.05 -6.34
CA ARG A 32 16.75 9.08 -6.32
C ARG A 32 15.40 9.78 -6.27
N SER A 33 14.46 9.34 -7.09
CA SER A 33 13.04 9.71 -6.97
C SER A 33 12.20 8.49 -7.32
N GLU A 34 11.32 8.14 -6.39
CA GLU A 34 10.43 6.98 -6.45
C GLU A 34 9.04 7.40 -6.00
N VAL A 35 8.02 6.96 -6.74
CA VAL A 35 6.64 7.32 -6.51
C VAL A 35 5.84 6.05 -6.30
N ASN A 36 5.26 5.93 -5.11
CA ASN A 36 4.32 4.87 -4.79
C ASN A 36 2.91 5.32 -5.20
N LEU A 37 2.43 4.77 -6.32
CA LEU A 37 1.11 5.09 -6.85
C LEU A 37 -0.02 4.68 -5.89
N THR A 38 0.18 3.64 -5.08
CA THR A 38 -0.81 3.17 -4.12
C THR A 38 -0.95 4.18 -2.99
N THR A 39 0.15 4.58 -2.34
CA THR A 39 0.05 5.54 -1.23
C THR A 39 -0.12 6.99 -1.70
N GLY A 40 0.18 7.28 -2.97
CA GLY A 40 0.21 8.64 -3.49
C GLY A 40 1.47 9.41 -3.06
N ILE A 41 2.44 8.74 -2.44
CA ILE A 41 3.63 9.37 -1.85
C ILE A 41 4.80 9.25 -2.81
N MET A 42 5.49 10.37 -3.05
CA MET A 42 6.80 10.43 -3.71
C MET A 42 7.90 10.56 -2.66
N THR A 43 8.90 9.68 -2.71
CA THR A 43 10.14 9.81 -1.93
C THR A 43 11.26 10.29 -2.84
N ILE A 44 11.91 11.39 -2.48
CA ILE A 44 12.98 12.01 -3.27
C ILE A 44 14.23 12.26 -2.42
N ALA A 45 15.38 11.80 -2.90
CA ALA A 45 16.69 12.06 -2.31
C ALA A 45 17.47 13.04 -3.21
N TYR A 46 17.81 14.20 -2.66
CA TYR A 46 18.42 15.29 -3.39
C TYR A 46 19.49 16.05 -2.60
N ASP A 47 20.38 16.74 -3.32
CA ASP A 47 21.36 17.66 -2.77
C ASP A 47 20.73 19.05 -2.57
N GLU A 48 20.56 19.47 -1.31
CA GLU A 48 20.00 20.77 -0.94
C GLU A 48 20.79 21.96 -1.49
N SER A 49 22.08 21.76 -1.83
CA SER A 49 22.89 22.83 -2.42
C SER A 49 22.54 23.10 -3.89
N GLN A 50 21.87 22.15 -4.56
CA GLN A 50 21.56 22.22 -6.00
C GLN A 50 20.06 22.28 -6.30
N CYS A 51 19.20 21.82 -5.40
CA CYS A 51 17.75 21.82 -5.59
C CYS A 51 17.00 22.21 -4.31
N THR A 52 15.94 23.00 -4.43
CA THR A 52 15.08 23.39 -3.30
C THR A 52 13.72 22.70 -3.35
N GLN A 53 13.04 22.65 -2.21
CA GLN A 53 11.69 22.07 -2.08
C GLN A 53 10.69 22.72 -3.04
N GLU A 54 10.72 24.04 -3.20
CA GLU A 54 9.81 24.77 -4.10
C GLU A 54 10.08 24.41 -5.56
N GLN A 55 11.34 24.16 -5.92
CA GLN A 55 11.69 23.72 -7.27
C GLN A 55 11.16 22.31 -7.56
N ILE A 56 11.20 21.40 -6.57
CA ILE A 56 10.64 20.05 -6.68
C ILE A 56 9.13 20.14 -6.89
N VAL A 57 8.42 20.86 -6.02
CA VAL A 57 6.96 21.07 -6.12
C VAL A 57 6.58 21.71 -7.45
N ALA A 58 7.22 22.82 -7.82
CA ALA A 58 6.94 23.52 -9.07
C ALA A 58 7.21 22.64 -10.29
N LYS A 59 8.19 21.74 -10.22
CA LYS A 59 8.49 20.82 -11.33
C LYS A 59 7.40 19.76 -11.48
N VAL A 60 6.89 19.21 -10.38
CA VAL A 60 5.77 18.26 -10.38
C VAL A 60 4.48 18.93 -10.86
N GLU A 61 4.22 20.16 -10.40
CA GLU A 61 3.10 20.99 -10.88
C GLU A 61 3.20 21.29 -12.37
N LYS A 62 4.40 21.60 -12.88
CA LYS A 62 4.65 21.76 -14.31
C LYS A 62 4.41 20.48 -15.11
N ALA A 63 4.60 19.30 -14.51
CA ALA A 63 4.27 18.02 -15.14
C ALA A 63 2.75 17.72 -15.14
N GLY A 64 1.94 18.44 -14.36
CA GLY A 64 0.49 18.29 -14.35
C GLY A 64 -0.09 17.61 -13.11
N PHE A 65 0.72 17.44 -12.07
CA PHE A 65 0.32 16.78 -10.82
C PHE A 65 0.43 17.77 -9.66
N GLY A 66 -0.40 17.65 -8.63
CA GLY A 66 -0.23 18.45 -7.42
C GLY A 66 0.83 17.80 -6.52
N ALA A 67 1.66 18.60 -5.84
CA ALA A 67 2.64 18.11 -4.89
C ALA A 67 2.60 18.94 -3.61
N ALA A 68 2.52 18.29 -2.46
CA ALA A 68 2.63 18.91 -1.14
C ALA A 68 3.62 18.12 -0.28
N LEU A 69 4.29 18.78 0.66
CA LEU A 69 5.18 18.08 1.59
C LEU A 69 4.35 17.10 2.44
N HIS A 70 4.79 15.84 2.52
CA HIS A 70 4.11 14.83 3.32
C HIS A 70 4.30 15.12 4.82
N LEU A 71 3.20 15.17 5.57
CA LEU A 71 3.20 15.33 7.02
C LEU A 71 2.82 13.99 7.65
N GLU A 72 3.72 13.38 8.43
CA GLU A 72 3.59 12.01 8.98
C GLU A 72 2.47 11.86 10.03
N HIS A 73 1.91 12.97 10.54
CA HIS A 73 0.74 12.98 11.42
C HIS A 73 -0.42 13.81 10.85
N PRO A 74 -1.20 13.26 9.90
CA PRO A 74 -2.50 13.84 9.58
C PRO A 74 -3.43 13.71 10.79
N ALA A 75 -4.19 14.77 11.10
CA ALA A 75 -5.24 14.68 12.10
C ALA A 75 -6.21 13.52 11.76
N PRO A 76 -6.80 12.80 12.73
CA PRO A 76 -7.72 11.69 12.46
C PRO A 76 -8.87 12.08 11.51
N ALA A 77 -9.34 13.33 11.63
CA ALA A 77 -10.35 13.91 10.75
C ALA A 77 -9.88 14.05 9.28
N THR A 78 -8.59 14.24 9.01
CA THR A 78 -8.07 14.35 7.63
C THR A 78 -7.97 13.01 6.91
N VAL A 79 -7.74 11.90 7.63
CA VAL A 79 -7.64 10.56 7.02
C VAL A 79 -9.02 10.05 6.59
N GLN A 80 -10.02 10.15 7.45
CA GLN A 80 -11.42 9.78 7.12
C GLN A 80 -12.00 10.66 5.99
N ASN A 81 -11.77 11.98 6.04
CA ASN A 81 -12.20 12.87 4.95
C ASN A 81 -11.48 12.57 3.62
N ALA A 82 -10.23 12.10 3.65
CA ALA A 82 -9.49 11.72 2.45
C ALA A 82 -10.01 10.41 1.83
N GLU A 83 -10.31 9.40 2.65
CA GLU A 83 -10.92 8.13 2.18
C GLU A 83 -12.32 8.36 1.58
N ASP A 84 -13.13 9.20 2.24
CA ASP A 84 -14.46 9.60 1.74
C ASP A 84 -14.37 10.41 0.44
N ALA A 85 -13.39 11.32 0.32
CA ALA A 85 -13.15 12.08 -0.91
C ALA A 85 -12.69 11.17 -2.08
N GLU A 86 -11.83 10.18 -1.81
CA GLU A 86 -11.32 9.25 -2.82
C GLU A 86 -12.44 8.32 -3.34
N THR A 87 -13.30 7.81 -2.45
CA THR A 87 -14.48 7.01 -2.83
C THR A 87 -15.52 7.84 -3.60
N ALA A 88 -15.75 9.09 -3.22
CA ALA A 88 -16.62 10.01 -3.96
C ALA A 88 -16.08 10.32 -5.37
N ALA A 89 -14.76 10.53 -5.50
CA ALA A 89 -14.10 10.75 -6.79
C ALA A 89 -14.25 9.53 -7.73
N LEU A 90 -14.12 8.31 -7.19
CA LEU A 90 -14.27 7.08 -7.99
C LEU A 90 -15.72 6.87 -8.45
N LYS A 91 -16.71 7.19 -7.61
CA LYS A 91 -18.14 7.21 -8.00
C LYS A 91 -18.41 8.21 -9.12
N ARG A 92 -17.86 9.43 -9.03
CA ARG A 92 -18.00 10.45 -10.08
C ARG A 92 -17.45 9.97 -11.41
N ARG A 93 -16.24 9.40 -11.43
CA ARG A 93 -15.63 8.83 -12.65
C ARG A 93 -16.46 7.72 -13.27
N LYS A 94 -17.08 6.87 -12.44
CA LYS A 94 -17.99 5.83 -12.92
C LYS A 94 -19.16 6.43 -13.69
N ILE A 95 -19.76 7.51 -13.18
CA ILE A 95 -20.88 8.19 -13.82
C ILE A 95 -20.43 8.84 -15.13
N GLU A 96 -19.30 9.56 -15.13
CA GLU A 96 -18.72 10.17 -16.33
C GLU A 96 -18.41 9.12 -17.41
N LEU A 97 -17.88 7.96 -17.03
CA LEU A 97 -17.62 6.85 -17.94
C LEU A 97 -18.89 6.23 -18.52
N ILE A 98 -19.92 5.99 -17.70
CA ILE A 98 -21.19 5.44 -18.17
C ILE A 98 -21.83 6.42 -19.16
N ALA A 99 -21.83 7.72 -18.85
CA ALA A 99 -22.33 8.73 -19.76
C ALA A 99 -21.54 8.74 -21.08
N ALA A 100 -20.20 8.76 -21.03
CA ALA A 100 -19.35 8.69 -22.22
C ALA A 100 -19.59 7.42 -23.06
N ALA A 101 -19.80 6.27 -22.42
CA ALA A 101 -20.11 5.01 -23.07
C ALA A 101 -21.47 5.02 -23.76
N VAL A 102 -22.50 5.58 -23.12
CA VAL A 102 -23.83 5.73 -23.72
C VAL A 102 -23.75 6.66 -24.94
N PHE A 103 -23.15 7.84 -24.81
CA PHE A 103 -23.01 8.77 -25.95
C PHE A 103 -22.18 8.17 -27.08
N SER A 104 -21.11 7.44 -26.78
CA SER A 104 -20.29 6.77 -27.80
C SER A 104 -21.04 5.63 -28.49
N ALA A 105 -21.87 4.88 -27.77
CA ALA A 105 -22.71 3.83 -28.36
C ALA A 105 -23.78 4.42 -29.28
N VAL A 106 -24.42 5.52 -28.87
CA VAL A 106 -25.37 6.25 -29.73
C VAL A 106 -24.67 6.84 -30.94
N LEU A 107 -23.46 7.39 -30.78
CA LEU A 107 -22.65 7.91 -31.89
C LEU A 107 -22.26 6.80 -32.88
N LEU A 108 -21.85 5.62 -32.39
CA LEU A 108 -21.57 4.45 -33.24
C LEU A 108 -22.81 3.98 -33.98
N TYR A 109 -23.97 3.99 -33.33
CA TYR A 109 -25.24 3.68 -33.97
C TYR A 109 -25.53 4.66 -35.12
N VAL A 110 -25.33 5.97 -34.90
CA VAL A 110 -25.54 6.99 -35.92
C VAL A 110 -24.51 6.87 -37.05
N SER A 111 -23.21 6.73 -36.75
CA SER A 111 -22.17 6.77 -37.78
C SER A 111 -22.08 5.47 -38.60
N MET A 112 -22.22 4.31 -37.96
CA MET A 112 -22.06 3.00 -38.62
C MET A 112 -23.39 2.32 -38.95
N GLY A 113 -24.51 2.74 -38.38
CA GLY A 113 -25.82 2.08 -38.55
C GLY A 113 -26.36 2.10 -39.99
N GLN A 114 -25.99 3.10 -40.78
CA GLN A 114 -26.35 3.19 -42.21
C GLN A 114 -25.35 2.49 -43.14
N MET A 115 -24.17 2.09 -42.63
CA MET A 115 -23.08 1.49 -43.42
C MET A 115 -22.89 -0.02 -43.20
N LEU A 116 -23.72 -0.68 -42.39
CA LEU A 116 -23.60 -2.11 -42.08
C LEU A 116 -23.70 -2.99 -43.34
N PRO A 117 -22.61 -3.62 -43.84
CA PRO A 117 -22.61 -4.39 -45.09
C PRO A 117 -22.95 -5.88 -44.90
N PHE A 118 -23.63 -6.26 -43.81
CA PHE A 118 -23.79 -7.67 -43.40
C PHE A 118 -25.24 -8.18 -43.49
N GLY A 119 -25.90 -8.02 -44.64
CA GLY A 119 -27.19 -8.70 -44.92
C GLY A 119 -28.35 -8.40 -43.96
N LEU A 120 -28.19 -7.44 -43.06
CA LEU A 120 -29.20 -6.92 -42.15
C LEU A 120 -29.76 -5.62 -42.76
N PRO A 121 -31.07 -5.34 -42.61
CA PRO A 121 -31.62 -4.06 -43.05
C PRO A 121 -30.89 -2.91 -42.33
N PRO A 122 -30.59 -1.80 -43.04
CA PRO A 122 -29.98 -0.63 -42.42
C PRO A 122 -30.83 -0.21 -41.23
N LEU A 123 -30.16 0.06 -40.10
CA LEU A 123 -30.86 0.41 -38.87
C LEU A 123 -31.68 1.70 -39.09
N PRO A 124 -32.94 1.76 -38.61
CA PRO A 124 -33.81 2.89 -38.89
C PRO A 124 -33.26 4.14 -38.21
N LEU A 125 -32.83 5.09 -39.04
CA LEU A 125 -32.56 6.46 -38.66
C LEU A 125 -33.66 7.33 -39.28
N PRO A 126 -34.22 8.29 -38.53
CA PRO A 126 -35.17 9.24 -39.09
C PRO A 126 -34.58 9.91 -40.32
N ASP A 127 -35.40 10.12 -41.36
CA ASP A 127 -34.94 10.67 -42.64
C ASP A 127 -34.26 12.04 -42.48
N LEU A 128 -34.65 12.80 -41.44
CA LEU A 128 -34.05 14.07 -41.04
C LEU A 128 -32.54 14.01 -40.73
N PHE A 129 -32.02 12.82 -40.41
CA PHE A 129 -30.62 12.55 -40.03
C PHE A 129 -29.95 11.57 -40.98
N SER A 130 -30.51 11.31 -42.16
CA SER A 130 -29.89 10.38 -43.10
C SER A 130 -28.69 11.02 -43.81
N MET A 131 -27.64 10.22 -44.03
CA MET A 131 -26.44 10.61 -44.75
C MET A 131 -26.73 11.03 -46.21
N HIS A 132 -27.79 10.49 -46.81
CA HIS A 132 -28.11 10.67 -48.24
C HIS A 132 -29.08 11.84 -48.49
N THR A 133 -29.99 12.12 -47.57
CA THR A 133 -31.00 13.18 -47.72
C THR A 133 -30.62 14.49 -47.01
N HIS A 134 -29.98 14.40 -45.84
CA HIS A 134 -29.58 15.57 -45.04
C HIS A 134 -28.17 15.41 -44.43
N PRO A 135 -27.11 15.46 -45.26
CA PRO A 135 -25.72 15.23 -44.83
C PRO A 135 -25.23 16.22 -43.74
N MET A 136 -25.72 17.46 -43.77
CA MET A 136 -25.40 18.47 -42.75
C MET A 136 -25.98 18.10 -41.38
N ASN A 137 -27.25 17.68 -41.33
CA ASN A 137 -27.90 17.28 -40.08
C ASN A 137 -27.23 16.05 -39.47
N PHE A 138 -26.82 15.11 -40.33
CA PHE A 138 -26.04 13.94 -39.92
C PHE A 138 -24.70 14.34 -39.27
N ALA A 139 -23.94 15.25 -39.89
CA ALA A 139 -22.67 15.74 -39.36
C ALA A 139 -22.83 16.50 -38.04
N VAL A 140 -23.85 17.37 -37.95
CA VAL A 140 -24.16 18.14 -36.72
C VAL A 140 -24.61 17.21 -35.58
N LEU A 141 -25.39 16.17 -35.88
CA LEU A 141 -25.79 15.17 -34.87
C LEU A 141 -24.56 14.45 -34.29
N GLN A 142 -23.62 14.01 -35.15
CA GLN A 142 -22.38 13.40 -34.70
C GLN A 142 -21.53 14.36 -33.85
N LEU A 143 -21.43 15.63 -34.25
CA LEU A 143 -20.74 16.67 -33.48
C LEU A 143 -21.36 16.84 -32.08
N ILE A 144 -22.69 16.97 -32.00
CA ILE A 144 -23.42 17.12 -30.74
C ILE A 144 -23.20 15.91 -29.82
N LEU A 145 -23.19 14.69 -30.36
CA LEU A 145 -22.96 13.47 -29.58
C LEU A 145 -21.49 13.32 -29.13
N THR A 146 -20.54 13.88 -29.88
CA THR A 146 -19.10 13.78 -29.58
C THR A 146 -18.66 14.76 -28.48
N ILE A 147 -19.26 15.95 -28.40
CA ILE A 147 -18.91 17.00 -27.43
C ILE A 147 -18.99 16.51 -25.96
N PRO A 148 -20.08 15.86 -25.50
CA PRO A 148 -20.15 15.31 -24.14
C PRO A 148 -19.03 14.31 -23.84
N VAL A 149 -18.69 13.44 -24.80
CA VAL A 149 -17.62 12.43 -24.64
C VAL A 149 -16.26 13.12 -24.45
N LEU A 150 -15.96 14.14 -25.25
CA LEU A 150 -14.76 14.95 -25.12
C LEU A 150 -14.70 15.69 -23.78
N TYR A 151 -15.85 16.19 -23.30
CA TYR A 151 -15.93 16.87 -22.01
C TYR A 151 -15.63 15.92 -20.83
N PHE A 152 -16.22 14.73 -20.81
CA PHE A 152 -15.88 13.70 -19.81
C PHE A 152 -14.41 13.25 -19.94
N GLY A 153 -13.88 13.25 -21.16
CA GLY A 153 -12.48 12.96 -21.49
C GLY A 153 -11.48 14.10 -21.25
N ARG A 154 -11.89 15.28 -20.75
CA ARG A 154 -11.05 16.50 -20.68
C ARG A 154 -9.71 16.31 -19.96
N ASN A 155 -9.66 15.39 -18.99
CA ASN A 155 -8.44 15.12 -18.22
C ASN A 155 -7.32 14.59 -19.13
N PHE A 156 -7.66 13.82 -20.18
CA PHE A 156 -6.68 13.33 -21.16
C PHE A 156 -6.09 14.47 -21.98
N PHE A 157 -6.89 15.46 -22.36
CA PHE A 157 -6.40 16.63 -23.09
C PHE A 157 -5.52 17.52 -22.22
N HIS A 158 -5.96 17.86 -21.00
CA HIS A 158 -5.16 18.68 -20.08
C HIS A 158 -3.84 18.01 -19.71
N GLY A 159 -3.86 16.75 -19.29
CA GLY A 159 -2.66 16.01 -18.93
C GLY A 159 -1.77 15.68 -20.14
N GLY A 160 -2.39 15.24 -21.24
CA GLY A 160 -1.70 14.81 -22.45
C GLY A 160 -0.95 15.92 -23.17
N PHE A 161 -1.59 17.07 -23.40
CA PHE A 161 -0.93 18.23 -24.01
C PHE A 161 0.15 18.80 -23.11
N LYS A 162 -0.11 18.91 -21.81
CA LYS A 162 0.89 19.40 -20.85
C LYS A 162 2.12 18.49 -20.86
N SER A 163 1.94 17.18 -20.79
CA SER A 163 3.06 16.22 -20.82
C SER A 163 3.84 16.25 -22.14
N LEU A 164 3.15 16.47 -23.26
CA LEU A 164 3.76 16.60 -24.58
C LEU A 164 4.65 17.85 -24.69
N PHE A 165 4.12 19.03 -24.34
CA PHE A 165 4.87 20.29 -24.42
C PHE A 165 6.05 20.34 -23.46
N HIS A 166 6.00 19.59 -22.36
CA HIS A 166 7.10 19.48 -21.39
C HIS A 166 8.11 18.35 -21.72
N GLY A 167 8.04 17.74 -22.91
CA GLY A 167 9.03 16.78 -23.41
C GLY A 167 8.97 15.40 -22.74
N ASN A 168 7.81 15.03 -22.16
CA ASN A 168 7.58 13.72 -21.56
C ASN A 168 6.29 13.11 -22.12
N PRO A 169 6.22 12.75 -23.41
CA PRO A 169 5.02 12.15 -23.97
C PRO A 169 4.66 10.85 -23.23
N ASN A 170 3.38 10.68 -22.96
CA ASN A 170 2.82 9.52 -22.27
C ASN A 170 1.56 9.00 -23.00
N MET A 171 0.90 7.99 -22.45
CA MET A 171 -0.33 7.42 -23.02
C MET A 171 -1.42 8.48 -23.21
N ASP A 172 -1.53 9.46 -22.31
CA ASP A 172 -2.51 10.54 -22.42
C ASP A 172 -2.17 11.50 -23.56
N SER A 173 -0.88 11.73 -23.84
CA SER A 173 -0.44 12.50 -25.00
C SER A 173 -0.86 11.84 -26.32
N LEU A 174 -0.74 10.50 -26.44
CA LEU A 174 -1.17 9.78 -27.65
C LEU A 174 -2.67 9.92 -27.89
N VAL A 175 -3.47 9.73 -26.84
CA VAL A 175 -4.94 9.85 -26.91
C VAL A 175 -5.36 11.28 -27.20
N ALA A 176 -4.74 12.28 -26.55
CA ALA A 176 -5.03 13.69 -26.77
C ALA A 176 -4.75 14.12 -28.21
N ILE A 177 -3.62 13.70 -28.79
CA ILE A 177 -3.29 14.00 -30.20
C ILE A 177 -4.24 13.25 -31.13
N GLY A 178 -4.42 11.95 -30.94
CA GLY A 178 -5.25 11.11 -31.83
C GLY A 178 -6.71 11.58 -31.87
N SER A 179 -7.36 11.65 -30.71
CA SER A 179 -8.75 12.12 -30.61
C SER A 179 -8.90 13.59 -30.96
N GLY A 180 -7.92 14.44 -30.60
CA GLY A 180 -7.93 15.86 -30.94
C GLY A 180 -7.83 16.12 -32.45
N CYS A 181 -6.92 15.43 -33.14
CA CYS A 181 -6.77 15.51 -34.59
C CYS A 181 -8.01 14.99 -35.33
N SER A 182 -8.56 13.85 -34.92
CA SER A 182 -9.79 13.30 -35.51
C SER A 182 -10.99 14.23 -35.33
N PHE A 183 -11.13 14.85 -34.15
CA PHE A 183 -12.20 15.82 -33.90
C PHE A 183 -12.02 17.09 -34.74
N ALA A 184 -10.82 17.70 -34.73
CA ALA A 184 -10.54 18.93 -35.47
C ALA A 184 -10.74 18.74 -36.98
N TYR A 185 -10.31 17.61 -37.52
CA TYR A 185 -10.53 17.28 -38.93
C TYR A 185 -12.02 17.12 -39.25
N SER A 186 -12.76 16.37 -38.42
CA SER A 186 -14.20 16.16 -38.61
C SER A 186 -14.98 17.48 -38.53
N LEU A 187 -14.54 18.41 -37.68
CA LEU A 187 -15.08 19.76 -37.58
C LEU A 187 -14.89 20.54 -38.88
N VAL A 188 -13.67 20.54 -39.44
CA VAL A 188 -13.39 21.19 -40.73
C VAL A 188 -14.24 20.56 -41.85
N MET A 189 -14.31 19.24 -41.92
CA MET A 189 -15.15 18.55 -42.91
C MET A 189 -16.62 18.93 -42.76
N THR A 190 -17.12 19.10 -41.53
CA THR A 190 -18.51 19.49 -41.28
C THR A 190 -18.85 20.87 -41.88
N PHE A 191 -17.92 21.82 -41.84
CA PHE A 191 -18.11 23.11 -42.51
C PHE A 191 -18.07 23.00 -44.05
N LEU A 192 -17.19 22.14 -44.58
CA LEU A 192 -17.02 21.91 -46.03
C LEU A 192 -18.16 21.10 -46.67
N ILE A 193 -18.99 20.39 -45.88
CA ILE A 193 -20.18 19.68 -46.38
C ILE A 193 -21.17 20.65 -47.05
N SER A 194 -21.19 21.92 -46.66
CA SER A 194 -22.01 22.94 -47.33
C SER A 194 -21.61 23.15 -48.79
N ASP A 195 -20.32 22.99 -49.10
CA ASP A 195 -19.76 23.20 -50.43
C ASP A 195 -19.80 21.92 -51.28
N ASP A 196 -19.50 20.76 -50.67
CA ASP A 196 -19.59 19.45 -51.32
C ASP A 196 -20.17 18.38 -50.36
N PRO A 197 -21.38 17.87 -50.64
CA PRO A 197 -22.03 16.84 -49.82
C PRO A 197 -21.22 15.55 -49.67
N SER A 198 -20.27 15.25 -50.56
CA SER A 198 -19.47 14.02 -50.52
C SER A 198 -18.53 13.94 -49.31
N TYR A 199 -18.20 15.07 -48.67
CA TYR A 199 -17.37 15.11 -47.46
C TYR A 199 -18.02 14.44 -46.24
N VAL A 200 -19.33 14.16 -46.28
CA VAL A 200 -20.05 13.45 -45.21
C VAL A 200 -19.49 12.04 -44.94
N HIS A 201 -18.87 11.41 -45.93
CA HIS A 201 -18.21 10.10 -45.79
C HIS A 201 -16.84 10.17 -45.10
N ASN A 202 -16.31 11.37 -44.88
CA ASN A 202 -15.00 11.60 -44.28
C ASN A 202 -15.14 12.19 -42.87
N LEU A 203 -16.18 11.84 -42.11
CA LEU A 203 -16.31 12.19 -40.71
C LEU A 203 -15.65 11.11 -39.84
N TYR A 204 -14.91 11.53 -38.81
CA TYR A 204 -14.21 10.66 -37.85
C TYR A 204 -14.55 11.03 -36.41
N TYR A 205 -15.76 11.53 -36.19
CA TYR A 205 -16.27 11.88 -34.87
C TYR A 205 -16.35 10.64 -33.96
N GLU A 206 -16.74 9.49 -34.53
CA GLU A 206 -16.76 8.20 -33.84
C GLU A 206 -15.37 7.77 -33.39
N SER A 207 -14.36 7.94 -34.23
CA SER A 207 -12.97 7.62 -33.90
C SER A 207 -12.47 8.46 -32.73
N ALA A 208 -12.82 9.75 -32.68
CA ALA A 208 -12.44 10.63 -31.56
C ALA A 208 -13.08 10.20 -30.23
N ALA A 209 -14.39 9.91 -30.24
CA ALA A 209 -15.16 9.56 -29.04
C ALA A 209 -14.92 8.14 -28.52
N VAL A 210 -14.94 7.13 -29.39
CA VAL A 210 -14.87 5.72 -29.00
C VAL A 210 -13.50 5.39 -28.39
N VAL A 211 -12.43 5.91 -28.98
CA VAL A 211 -11.06 5.74 -28.44
C VAL A 211 -10.97 6.31 -27.02
N LEU A 212 -11.47 7.53 -26.81
CA LEU A 212 -11.50 8.18 -25.50
C LEU A 212 -12.29 7.37 -24.46
N THR A 213 -13.45 6.85 -24.85
CA THR A 213 -14.31 6.04 -23.99
C THR A 213 -13.67 4.71 -23.60
N LEU A 214 -13.07 3.99 -24.56
CA LEU A 214 -12.41 2.71 -24.29
C LEU A 214 -11.17 2.88 -23.40
N VAL A 215 -10.37 3.92 -23.63
CA VAL A 215 -9.23 4.23 -22.74
C VAL A 215 -9.71 4.62 -21.34
N SER A 216 -10.78 5.41 -21.24
CA SER A 216 -11.39 5.78 -19.96
C SER A 216 -11.90 4.56 -19.19
N LEU A 217 -12.49 3.59 -19.89
CA LEU A 217 -12.91 2.31 -19.30
C LEU A 217 -11.71 1.54 -18.75
N GLY A 218 -10.61 1.45 -19.50
CA GLY A 218 -9.37 0.81 -19.05
C GLY A 218 -8.83 1.41 -17.76
N LYS A 219 -8.69 2.75 -17.70
CA LYS A 219 -8.22 3.45 -16.49
C LYS A 219 -9.19 3.33 -15.30
N PHE A 220 -10.49 3.29 -15.55
CA PHE A 220 -11.48 3.10 -14.49
C PHE A 220 -11.35 1.71 -13.87
N LEU A 221 -11.18 0.67 -14.69
CA LEU A 221 -10.93 -0.68 -14.21
C LEU A 221 -9.62 -0.76 -13.41
N GLU A 222 -8.55 -0.10 -13.87
CA GLU A 222 -7.27 0.03 -13.16
C GLU A 222 -7.45 0.63 -11.76
N SER A 223 -8.06 1.82 -11.68
CA SER A 223 -8.23 2.56 -10.43
C SER A 223 -9.15 1.84 -9.43
N ARG A 224 -10.26 1.25 -9.89
CA ARG A 224 -11.16 0.45 -9.06
C ARG A 224 -10.45 -0.76 -8.46
N ASN A 225 -9.56 -1.36 -9.24
CA ASN A 225 -8.80 -2.53 -8.84
C ASN A 225 -7.76 -2.18 -7.76
N MET A 226 -7.05 -1.06 -7.89
CA MET A 226 -6.10 -0.58 -6.87
C MET A 226 -6.77 -0.16 -5.55
N GLN A 227 -7.96 0.43 -5.59
CA GLN A 227 -8.65 0.90 -4.37
C GLN A 227 -8.98 -0.25 -3.40
N LYS A 228 -9.30 -1.45 -3.92
CA LYS A 228 -9.59 -2.63 -3.09
C LYS A 228 -8.39 -3.12 -2.29
N THR A 229 -7.18 -2.83 -2.75
CA THR A 229 -5.93 -3.28 -2.12
C THR A 229 -5.53 -2.40 -0.92
N LYS A 230 -5.91 -1.11 -0.93
CA LYS A 230 -5.57 -0.16 0.15
C LYS A 230 -6.16 -0.52 1.51
N GLY A 231 -7.39 -1.03 1.54
CA GLY A 231 -8.13 -1.28 2.79
C GLY A 231 -7.49 -2.34 3.72
N ALA A 232 -6.59 -3.18 3.21
CA ALA A 232 -5.88 -4.18 4.03
C ALA A 232 -4.71 -3.59 4.82
N ILE A 233 -4.16 -2.45 4.38
CA ILE A 233 -2.98 -1.81 5.00
C ILE A 233 -3.41 -0.94 6.19
N THR A 234 -4.54 -0.24 6.08
CA THR A 234 -5.08 0.63 7.14
C THR A 234 -5.36 -0.13 8.46
N ALA A 235 -5.61 -1.45 8.40
CA ALA A 235 -5.84 -2.29 9.58
C ALA A 235 -4.60 -2.45 10.48
N LEU A 236 -3.38 -2.25 9.96
CA LEU A 236 -2.15 -2.34 10.75
C LEU A 236 -1.85 -1.04 11.53
N MET A 237 -2.36 0.11 11.09
CA MET A 237 -2.14 1.41 11.76
C MET A 237 -2.95 1.56 13.06
N GLN A 238 -3.92 0.68 13.31
CA GLN A 238 -4.77 0.68 14.50
C GLN A 238 -4.11 0.03 15.74
N LEU A 239 -2.83 -0.33 15.66
CA LEU A 239 -2.13 -1.10 16.69
C LEU A 239 -1.35 -0.25 17.71
N SER A 240 -1.20 1.05 17.48
CA SER A 240 -0.56 1.98 18.41
C SER A 240 -1.58 2.52 19.42
N PRO A 241 -1.30 2.52 20.73
CA PRO A 241 -2.22 3.09 21.71
C PRO A 241 -2.32 4.62 21.56
N ASP A 242 -3.55 5.13 21.55
CA ASP A 242 -3.83 6.56 21.33
C ASP A 242 -3.52 7.43 22.56
N THR A 243 -3.43 6.83 23.75
CA THR A 243 -3.30 7.55 25.03
C THR A 243 -2.26 6.95 25.97
N ALA A 244 -1.71 7.80 26.83
CA ALA A 244 -0.76 7.48 27.90
C ALA A 244 -1.20 8.14 29.20
N ILE A 245 -0.89 7.53 30.34
CA ILE A 245 -1.21 8.06 31.67
C ILE A 245 0.05 8.67 32.27
N LEU A 246 0.06 9.97 32.57
CA LEU A 246 1.19 10.60 33.25
C LEU A 246 1.17 10.26 34.75
N ALA A 247 2.32 9.89 35.32
CA ALA A 247 2.45 9.43 36.70
C ALA A 247 2.33 10.56 37.74
N ASP A 248 2.64 11.80 37.35
CA ASP A 248 2.62 12.99 38.22
C ASP A 248 1.20 13.51 38.48
N THR A 249 0.35 13.47 37.45
CA THR A 249 -0.99 14.06 37.44
C THR A 249 -2.10 13.02 37.37
N GLY A 250 -1.79 11.77 37.02
CA GLY A 250 -2.77 10.71 36.76
C GLY A 250 -3.68 10.98 35.56
N ARG A 251 -3.35 11.98 34.73
CA ARG A 251 -4.15 12.38 33.56
C ARG A 251 -3.79 11.54 32.34
N GLU A 252 -4.82 11.19 31.57
CA GLU A 252 -4.65 10.58 30.25
C GLU A 252 -4.36 11.67 29.23
N VAL A 253 -3.25 11.53 28.50
CA VAL A 253 -2.83 12.43 27.42
C VAL A 253 -2.61 11.63 26.14
N PRO A 254 -2.84 12.22 24.94
CA PRO A 254 -2.48 11.57 23.69
C PRO A 254 -0.99 11.23 23.64
N THR A 255 -0.63 10.08 23.07
CA THR A 255 0.78 9.65 22.92
C THR A 255 1.64 10.65 22.14
N SER A 256 1.02 11.42 21.24
CA SER A 256 1.67 12.52 20.50
C SER A 256 2.12 13.72 21.35
N GLN A 257 1.61 13.85 22.57
CA GLN A 257 1.97 14.95 23.49
C GLN A 257 3.09 14.56 24.47
N LEU A 258 3.53 13.30 24.47
CA LEU A 258 4.60 12.82 25.34
C LEU A 258 5.95 13.44 24.94
N LYS A 259 6.71 13.85 25.96
CA LYS A 259 8.07 14.36 25.80
C LYS A 259 9.08 13.42 26.45
N VAL A 260 10.30 13.46 25.93
CA VAL A 260 11.44 12.79 26.55
C VAL A 260 11.61 13.34 27.96
N GLY A 261 11.70 12.43 28.94
CA GLY A 261 11.79 12.76 30.36
C GLY A 261 10.48 12.63 31.13
N ASP A 262 9.32 12.58 30.46
CA ASP A 262 8.03 12.35 31.13
C ASP A 262 8.00 10.96 31.78
N VAL A 263 7.32 10.83 32.93
CA VAL A 263 7.12 9.55 33.61
C VAL A 263 5.69 9.09 33.39
N VAL A 264 5.53 7.94 32.73
CA VAL A 264 4.21 7.36 32.44
C VAL A 264 3.94 6.16 33.34
N LEU A 265 2.68 6.03 33.75
CA LEU A 265 2.16 4.90 34.51
C LEU A 265 1.62 3.84 33.55
N VAL A 266 2.21 2.66 33.56
CA VAL A 266 1.76 1.50 32.78
C VAL A 266 1.11 0.49 33.72
N LYS A 267 -0.19 0.28 33.56
CA LYS A 267 -0.97 -0.68 34.37
C LYS A 267 -0.78 -2.12 33.84
N PRO A 268 -1.03 -3.14 34.67
CA PRO A 268 -1.17 -4.52 34.21
C PRO A 268 -2.15 -4.63 33.04
N GLY A 269 -1.78 -5.38 32.01
CA GLY A 269 -2.52 -5.53 30.75
C GLY A 269 -2.47 -4.34 29.78
N ALA A 270 -1.90 -3.20 30.18
CA ALA A 270 -1.78 -2.02 29.32
C ALA A 270 -0.54 -2.12 28.41
N ARG A 271 -0.61 -1.45 27.25
CA ARG A 271 0.56 -1.31 26.36
C ARG A 271 1.47 -0.19 26.86
N VAL A 272 2.77 -0.39 26.69
CA VAL A 272 3.76 0.65 26.92
C VAL A 272 3.61 1.72 25.82
N PRO A 273 3.36 3.00 26.16
CA PRO A 273 3.00 4.02 25.18
C PRO A 273 4.20 4.56 24.37
N ALA A 274 5.41 4.50 24.92
CA ALA A 274 6.64 5.00 24.30
C ALA A 274 7.86 4.25 24.87
N ASP A 275 8.98 4.28 24.14
CA ASP A 275 10.23 3.66 24.62
C ASP A 275 10.76 4.40 25.85
N GLY A 276 11.23 3.66 26.84
CA GLY A 276 11.63 4.25 28.11
C GLY A 276 12.44 3.33 29.01
N THR A 277 12.79 3.85 30.18
CA THR A 277 13.48 3.12 31.24
C THR A 277 12.61 3.04 32.47
N VAL A 278 12.50 1.86 33.08
CA VAL A 278 11.73 1.67 34.32
C VAL A 278 12.40 2.42 35.47
N THR A 279 11.68 3.34 36.10
CA THR A 279 12.16 4.10 37.27
C THR A 279 11.62 3.52 38.58
N GLN A 280 10.42 2.94 38.57
CA GLN A 280 9.80 2.27 39.73
C GLN A 280 8.92 1.11 39.28
N GLY A 281 8.79 0.11 40.15
CA GLY A 281 8.01 -1.10 39.89
C GLY A 281 8.83 -2.25 39.30
N GLU A 282 8.21 -3.42 39.29
CA GLU A 282 8.74 -4.65 38.73
C GLU A 282 7.58 -5.40 38.05
N SER A 283 7.80 -5.88 36.83
CA SER A 283 6.78 -6.58 36.05
C SER A 283 7.42 -7.40 34.92
N SER A 284 6.68 -8.41 34.45
CA SER A 284 6.96 -9.07 33.17
C SER A 284 6.35 -8.28 32.01
N VAL A 285 7.14 -8.08 30.96
CA VAL A 285 6.73 -7.37 29.75
C VAL A 285 6.81 -8.30 28.55
N ASN A 286 5.70 -8.45 27.85
CA ASN A 286 5.61 -9.23 26.64
C ASN A 286 6.07 -8.40 25.44
N GLU A 287 7.23 -8.75 24.90
CA GLU A 287 7.86 -8.12 23.74
C GLU A 287 7.71 -8.96 22.46
N ALA A 288 6.88 -10.03 22.47
CA ALA A 288 6.77 -10.99 21.37
C ALA A 288 6.43 -10.36 20.02
N MET A 289 5.65 -9.28 20.02
CA MET A 289 5.28 -8.53 18.81
C MET A 289 6.48 -7.84 18.13
N LEU A 290 7.57 -7.60 18.85
CA LEU A 290 8.75 -6.87 18.39
C LEU A 290 9.98 -7.76 18.28
N THR A 291 10.20 -8.66 19.24
CA THR A 291 11.37 -9.53 19.31
C THR A 291 11.12 -10.91 18.72
N GLY A 292 9.85 -11.33 18.57
CA GLY A 292 9.47 -12.69 18.20
C GLY A 292 9.61 -13.71 19.34
N GLU A 293 10.20 -13.31 20.48
CA GLU A 293 10.38 -14.20 21.62
C GLU A 293 9.07 -14.34 22.40
N SER A 294 8.59 -15.58 22.55
CA SER A 294 7.28 -15.87 23.14
C SER A 294 7.25 -15.77 24.67
N LEU A 295 8.43 -15.75 25.31
CA LEU A 295 8.54 -15.61 26.76
C LEU A 295 8.63 -14.13 27.16
N PRO A 296 7.75 -13.64 28.05
CA PRO A 296 7.84 -12.30 28.63
C PRO A 296 9.19 -12.08 29.30
N VAL A 297 9.71 -10.86 29.14
CA VAL A 297 10.99 -10.45 29.71
C VAL A 297 10.73 -9.72 31.02
N GLU A 298 11.40 -10.14 32.09
CA GLU A 298 11.34 -9.48 33.39
C GLU A 298 11.98 -8.08 33.34
N LYS A 299 11.26 -7.07 33.83
CA LYS A 299 11.72 -5.68 33.87
C LYS A 299 11.67 -5.15 35.31
N ALA A 300 12.84 -4.73 35.78
CA ALA A 300 13.03 -4.06 37.07
C ALA A 300 13.59 -2.64 36.86
N VAL A 301 13.74 -1.89 37.94
CA VAL A 301 14.31 -0.53 37.91
C VAL A 301 15.65 -0.50 37.16
N GLY A 302 15.76 0.41 36.18
CA GLY A 302 16.90 0.54 35.27
C GLY A 302 16.78 -0.27 33.97
N SER A 303 15.76 -1.11 33.82
CA SER A 303 15.53 -1.87 32.58
C SER A 303 14.90 -1.01 31.50
N GLU A 304 15.29 -1.22 30.23
CA GLU A 304 14.62 -0.60 29.08
C GLU A 304 13.33 -1.34 28.71
N VAL A 305 12.31 -0.59 28.29
CA VAL A 305 11.03 -1.07 27.78
C VAL A 305 10.73 -0.43 26.44
N ILE A 306 10.11 -1.19 25.55
CA ILE A 306 9.87 -0.78 24.17
C ILE A 306 8.39 -0.39 23.99
N GLY A 307 8.13 0.74 23.32
CA GLY A 307 6.78 1.17 22.99
C GLY A 307 6.03 0.12 22.17
N GLY A 308 4.79 -0.16 22.55
CA GLY A 308 3.94 -1.20 21.96
C GLY A 308 3.98 -2.56 22.66
N SER A 309 4.98 -2.83 23.52
CA SER A 309 5.00 -4.05 24.34
C SER A 309 3.85 -4.08 25.35
N VAL A 310 3.40 -5.27 25.74
CA VAL A 310 2.30 -5.42 26.71
C VAL A 310 2.86 -5.68 28.10
N ASN A 311 2.49 -4.85 29.06
CA ASN A 311 2.81 -5.07 30.46
C ASN A 311 1.84 -6.10 31.05
N GLU A 312 2.32 -7.14 31.74
CA GLU A 312 1.44 -8.23 32.19
C GLU A 312 1.04 -8.08 33.66
N ASN A 313 1.97 -8.27 34.60
CA ASN A 313 1.62 -8.64 35.99
C ASN A 313 1.75 -7.50 37.01
N GLY A 314 2.68 -6.55 36.80
CA GLY A 314 3.00 -5.47 37.73
C GLY A 314 2.65 -4.07 37.20
N VAL A 315 2.74 -3.07 38.07
CA VAL A 315 2.66 -1.66 37.67
C VAL A 315 4.07 -1.15 37.40
N LEU A 316 4.28 -0.52 36.24
CA LEU A 316 5.56 0.08 35.87
C LEU A 316 5.43 1.61 35.79
N TYR A 317 6.42 2.30 36.35
CA TYR A 317 6.66 3.71 36.10
C TYR A 317 7.82 3.80 35.12
N VAL A 318 7.54 4.33 33.94
CA VAL A 318 8.48 4.33 32.83
C VAL A 318 8.83 5.78 32.52
N GLN A 319 10.11 6.12 32.60
CA GLN A 319 10.59 7.41 32.12
C GLN A 319 10.83 7.31 30.61
N VAL A 320 10.17 8.16 29.86
CA VAL A 320 10.19 8.20 28.41
C VAL A 320 11.59 8.63 27.93
N THR A 321 12.21 7.81 27.09
CA THR A 321 13.52 8.07 26.49
C THR A 321 13.42 8.49 25.02
N ARG A 322 12.45 7.91 24.29
CA ARG A 322 12.21 8.21 22.87
C ARG A 322 10.70 8.26 22.61
N THR A 323 10.25 9.26 21.85
CA THR A 323 8.84 9.44 21.45
C THR A 323 8.72 9.68 19.95
N GLY A 324 7.50 9.52 19.42
CA GLY A 324 7.20 9.81 18.01
C GLY A 324 8.10 9.04 17.05
N ASP A 325 8.77 9.77 16.16
CA ASP A 325 9.61 9.24 15.06
C ASP A 325 10.86 8.50 15.55
N ASP A 326 11.32 8.80 16.77
CA ASP A 326 12.52 8.18 17.35
C ASP A 326 12.23 6.87 18.09
N SER A 327 10.96 6.49 18.24
CA SER A 327 10.59 5.23 18.87
C SER A 327 11.04 4.03 18.02
N THR A 328 11.32 2.91 18.69
CA THR A 328 11.73 1.66 18.06
C THR A 328 10.65 1.16 17.08
N LEU A 329 9.38 1.28 17.46
CA LEU A 329 8.25 0.92 16.59
C LEU A 329 8.19 1.83 15.35
N SER A 330 8.34 3.15 15.49
CA SER A 330 8.36 4.08 14.35
C SER A 330 9.53 3.82 13.42
N ARG A 331 10.70 3.46 13.94
CA ARG A 331 11.85 3.05 13.12
C ARG A 331 11.59 1.76 12.36
N ILE A 332 10.94 0.77 12.99
CA ILE A 332 10.52 -0.46 12.31
C ILE A 332 9.48 -0.16 11.23
N ILE A 333 8.48 0.67 11.53
CA ILE A 333 7.46 1.10 10.56
C ILE A 333 8.13 1.81 9.38
N ARG A 334 9.01 2.79 9.64
CA ARG A 334 9.76 3.49 8.60
C ARG A 334 10.60 2.54 7.76
N PHE A 335 11.29 1.59 8.39
CA PHE A 335 12.07 0.59 7.67
C PHE A 335 11.20 -0.31 6.78
N VAL A 336 10.02 -0.71 7.27
CA VAL A 336 9.03 -1.48 6.52
C VAL A 336 8.41 -0.66 5.39
N GLU A 337 8.09 0.62 5.62
CA GLU A 337 7.60 1.54 4.61
C GLU A 337 8.66 1.83 3.53
N ASP A 338 9.91 2.06 3.92
CA ASP A 338 11.04 2.30 3.01
C ASP A 338 11.35 1.06 2.17
N ALA A 339 11.07 -0.14 2.70
CA ALA A 339 11.12 -1.40 1.98
C ALA A 339 9.91 -1.59 1.05
N GLN A 340 8.70 -1.18 1.45
CA GLN A 340 7.46 -1.28 0.67
C GLN A 340 7.27 -0.17 -0.38
N GLY A 341 7.98 0.95 -0.25
CA GLY A 341 7.95 2.10 -1.17
C GLY A 341 8.64 1.84 -2.50
N ARG A 342 9.30 0.69 -2.67
CA ARG A 342 10.02 0.35 -3.88
C ARG A 342 9.06 -0.22 -4.92
N LYS A 343 9.10 0.34 -6.13
CA LYS A 343 8.37 -0.22 -7.28
C LYS A 343 8.92 -1.60 -7.62
N ALA A 344 8.01 -2.55 -7.80
CA ALA A 344 8.31 -3.89 -8.29
C ALA A 344 9.15 -3.87 -9.59
N PRO A 345 10.17 -4.73 -9.72
CA PRO A 345 11.09 -4.76 -10.87
C PRO A 345 10.39 -4.83 -12.23
N ILE A 346 9.30 -5.59 -12.36
CA ILE A 346 8.60 -5.72 -13.65
C ILE A 346 7.84 -4.45 -14.05
N SER A 347 7.35 -3.68 -13.07
CA SER A 347 6.68 -2.39 -13.30
C SER A 347 7.66 -1.36 -13.87
N LYS A 348 8.89 -1.32 -13.34
CA LYS A 348 9.99 -0.52 -13.92
C LYS A 348 10.31 -0.91 -15.36
N THR A 349 10.18 -2.20 -15.67
CA THR A 349 10.42 -2.73 -17.02
C THR A 349 9.32 -2.31 -17.99
N ALA A 350 8.05 -2.38 -17.57
CA ALA A 350 6.91 -1.89 -18.35
C ALA A 350 7.00 -0.38 -18.61
N ASP A 351 7.39 0.41 -17.61
CA ASP A 351 7.61 1.86 -17.74
C ASP A 351 8.76 2.19 -18.71
N LYS A 352 9.84 1.41 -18.68
CA LYS A 352 10.98 1.54 -19.61
C LYS A 352 10.56 1.21 -21.05
N VAL A 353 9.76 0.16 -21.23
CA VAL A 353 9.20 -0.20 -22.55
C VAL A 353 8.30 0.92 -23.05
N ALA A 354 7.37 1.43 -22.24
CA ALA A 354 6.49 2.54 -22.63
C ALA A 354 7.28 3.82 -22.98
N GLY A 355 8.34 4.12 -22.24
CA GLY A 355 9.20 5.29 -22.47
C GLY A 355 9.96 5.26 -23.81
N VAL A 356 10.23 4.08 -24.36
CA VAL A 356 10.85 3.93 -25.70
C VAL A 356 9.78 3.74 -26.78
N PHE A 357 8.75 2.94 -26.49
CA PHE A 357 7.71 2.58 -27.44
C PHE A 357 6.90 3.79 -27.92
N VAL A 358 6.50 4.69 -27.01
CA VAL A 358 5.68 5.86 -27.36
C VAL A 358 6.40 6.80 -28.36
N PRO A 359 7.65 7.27 -28.13
CA PRO A 359 8.36 8.08 -29.11
C PRO A 359 8.59 7.39 -30.46
N VAL A 360 8.90 6.09 -30.45
CA VAL A 360 9.13 5.30 -31.68
C VAL A 360 7.85 5.22 -32.52
N VAL A 361 6.71 4.92 -31.90
CA VAL A 361 5.41 4.86 -32.58
C VAL A 361 5.02 6.22 -33.16
N MET A 362 5.23 7.31 -32.40
CA MET A 362 4.99 8.66 -32.91
C MET A 362 5.87 8.97 -34.14
N GLY A 363 7.13 8.55 -34.10
CA GLY A 363 8.05 8.68 -35.23
C GLY A 363 7.57 7.89 -36.46
N ILE A 364 7.12 6.64 -36.27
CA ILE A 364 6.57 5.80 -37.34
C ILE A 364 5.29 6.42 -37.92
N ALA A 365 4.38 6.89 -37.07
CA ALA A 365 3.14 7.52 -37.50
C ALA A 365 3.41 8.77 -38.35
N LEU A 366 4.35 9.62 -37.91
CA LEU A 366 4.75 10.81 -38.65
C LEU A 366 5.42 10.45 -39.99
N LEU A 367 6.33 9.48 -39.99
CA LEU A 367 7.02 9.03 -41.20
C LEU A 367 6.03 8.43 -42.21
N ALA A 368 5.09 7.61 -41.76
CA ALA A 368 4.03 7.07 -42.61
C ALA A 368 3.17 8.20 -43.21
N ALA A 369 2.78 9.19 -42.40
CA ALA A 369 2.02 10.35 -42.87
C ALA A 369 2.79 11.14 -43.95
N VAL A 370 4.08 11.39 -43.74
CA VAL A 370 4.94 12.12 -44.70
C VAL A 370 5.09 11.34 -46.00
N ILE A 371 5.34 10.03 -45.96
CA ILE A 371 5.47 9.19 -47.15
C ILE A 371 4.21 9.25 -48.01
N TRP A 372 3.04 9.10 -47.39
CA TRP A 372 1.76 9.14 -48.13
C TRP A 372 1.41 10.53 -48.63
N ALA A 373 1.80 11.59 -47.91
CA ALA A 373 1.67 12.96 -48.39
C ALA A 373 2.53 13.22 -49.63
N ILE A 374 3.79 12.75 -49.64
CA ILE A 374 4.69 12.87 -50.80
C ILE A 374 4.20 12.02 -51.98
N ALA A 375 3.58 10.87 -51.72
CA ALA A 375 2.95 10.03 -52.74
C ALA A 375 1.67 10.62 -53.37
N GLY A 376 1.26 11.84 -52.98
CA GLY A 376 0.13 12.55 -53.55
C GLY A 376 -1.25 12.06 -53.11
N GLN A 377 -1.33 11.29 -52.01
CA GLN A 377 -2.63 10.88 -51.46
C GLN A 377 -3.38 12.06 -50.84
N PRO A 378 -4.73 12.03 -50.84
CA PRO A 378 -5.53 13.09 -50.24
C PRO A 378 -5.22 13.21 -48.74
N PHE A 379 -5.29 14.43 -48.21
CA PHE A 379 -5.01 14.71 -46.80
C PHE A 379 -5.87 13.88 -45.84
N SER A 380 -7.11 13.56 -46.25
CA SER A 380 -8.02 12.66 -45.52
C SER A 380 -7.41 11.27 -45.29
N PHE A 381 -6.72 10.73 -46.29
CA PHE A 381 -6.05 9.44 -46.22
C PHE A 381 -4.78 9.52 -45.37
N VAL A 382 -3.99 10.56 -45.53
CA VAL A 382 -2.77 10.80 -44.73
C VAL A 382 -3.11 10.88 -43.24
N LEU A 383 -4.14 11.65 -42.88
CA LEU A 383 -4.59 11.77 -41.51
C LEU A 383 -5.13 10.44 -40.97
N ARG A 384 -5.91 9.70 -41.78
CA ARG A 384 -6.41 8.36 -41.42
C ARG A 384 -5.26 7.41 -41.10
N VAL A 385 -4.20 7.39 -41.91
CA VAL A 385 -3.02 6.55 -41.64
C VAL A 385 -2.33 6.98 -40.36
N PHE A 386 -2.09 8.28 -40.18
CA PHE A 386 -1.48 8.83 -38.96
C PHE A 386 -2.25 8.44 -37.70
N THR A 387 -3.56 8.71 -37.65
CA THR A 387 -4.40 8.41 -36.48
C THR A 387 -4.54 6.91 -36.27
N SER A 388 -4.67 6.10 -37.33
CA SER A 388 -4.75 4.64 -37.22
C SER A 388 -3.51 4.03 -36.57
N VAL A 389 -2.31 4.47 -36.97
CA VAL A 389 -1.05 3.99 -36.37
C VAL A 389 -0.99 4.35 -34.89
N LEU A 390 -1.35 5.58 -34.50
CA LEU A 390 -1.35 6.00 -33.10
C LEU A 390 -2.37 5.23 -32.25
N VAL A 391 -3.57 5.00 -32.77
CA VAL A 391 -4.66 4.33 -32.05
C VAL A 391 -4.37 2.84 -31.88
N ILE A 392 -3.96 2.15 -32.95
CA ILE A 392 -3.63 0.70 -32.92
C ILE A 392 -2.47 0.43 -31.98
N ALA A 393 -1.51 1.34 -31.93
CA ALA A 393 -0.37 1.21 -31.07
C ALA A 393 -0.65 1.46 -29.58
N CYS A 394 -1.87 1.82 -29.13
CA CYS A 394 -2.11 2.00 -27.70
C CYS A 394 -1.74 0.72 -26.92
N PRO A 395 -0.73 0.74 -26.03
CA PRO A 395 -0.37 -0.41 -25.21
C PRO A 395 -1.30 -0.53 -24.00
N CYS A 396 -2.60 -0.33 -24.23
CA CYS A 396 -3.64 -0.25 -23.22
C CYS A 396 -3.66 -1.52 -22.32
N ALA A 397 -3.36 -2.70 -22.87
CA ALA A 397 -3.27 -3.96 -22.13
C ALA A 397 -1.96 -4.11 -21.31
N LEU A 398 -0.86 -3.47 -21.75
CA LEU A 398 0.45 -3.61 -21.11
C LEU A 398 0.47 -2.99 -19.71
N GLY A 399 -0.19 -1.83 -19.54
CA GLY A 399 -0.30 -1.17 -18.23
C GLY A 399 -1.18 -1.91 -17.22
N LEU A 400 -2.10 -2.75 -17.69
CA LEU A 400 -3.03 -3.54 -16.86
C LEU A 400 -2.54 -4.95 -16.56
N ALA A 401 -1.71 -5.54 -17.42
CA ALA A 401 -1.25 -6.91 -17.27
C ALA A 401 -0.60 -7.17 -15.91
N THR A 402 0.33 -6.31 -15.50
CA THR A 402 1.07 -6.44 -14.25
C THR A 402 0.17 -6.26 -13.01
N PRO A 403 -0.62 -5.16 -12.86
CA PRO A 403 -1.52 -5.02 -11.71
C PRO A 403 -2.56 -6.12 -11.60
N THR A 404 -3.12 -6.60 -12.72
CA THR A 404 -4.10 -7.69 -12.72
C THR A 404 -3.48 -9.02 -12.28
N ALA A 405 -2.30 -9.36 -12.79
CA ALA A 405 -1.58 -10.57 -12.38
C ALA A 405 -1.25 -10.55 -10.88
N ILE A 406 -0.74 -9.41 -10.38
CA ILE A 406 -0.45 -9.22 -8.96
C ILE A 406 -1.73 -9.39 -8.12
N MET A 407 -2.84 -8.76 -8.50
CA MET A 407 -4.10 -8.86 -7.76
C MET A 407 -4.62 -10.31 -7.70
N VAL A 408 -4.62 -11.01 -8.83
CA VAL A 408 -5.10 -12.39 -8.87
C VAL A 408 -4.17 -13.28 -8.05
N GLY A 409 -2.85 -13.07 -8.15
CA GLY A 409 -1.85 -13.82 -7.38
C GLY A 409 -1.98 -13.61 -5.88
N THR A 410 -2.12 -12.37 -5.41
CA THR A 410 -2.31 -12.05 -3.99
C THR A 410 -3.66 -12.57 -3.47
N GLY A 411 -4.73 -12.45 -4.26
CA GLY A 411 -6.05 -12.98 -3.93
C GLY A 411 -6.08 -14.52 -3.86
N LEU A 412 -5.32 -15.20 -4.74
CA LEU A 412 -5.14 -16.64 -4.69
C LEU A 412 -4.33 -17.05 -3.45
N GLY A 413 -3.23 -16.34 -3.15
CA GLY A 413 -2.45 -16.55 -1.94
C GLY A 413 -3.31 -16.46 -0.68
N ALA A 414 -4.17 -15.44 -0.58
CA ALA A 414 -5.07 -15.26 0.55
C ALA A 414 -6.05 -16.43 0.73
N LYS A 415 -6.57 -17.02 -0.37
CA LYS A 415 -7.42 -18.23 -0.29
C LYS A 415 -6.68 -19.46 0.27
N HIS A 416 -5.35 -19.46 0.20
CA HIS A 416 -4.48 -20.49 0.76
C HIS A 416 -3.81 -20.07 2.08
N GLY A 417 -4.25 -18.99 2.72
CA GLY A 417 -3.69 -18.51 3.98
C GLY A 417 -2.33 -17.80 3.85
N ILE A 418 -1.91 -17.45 2.63
CA ILE A 418 -0.66 -16.75 2.35
C ILE A 418 -0.96 -15.28 2.09
N LEU A 419 -0.64 -14.42 3.06
CA LEU A 419 -0.87 -12.97 2.96
C LEU A 419 0.36 -12.27 2.36
N ILE A 420 0.23 -11.85 1.10
CA ILE A 420 1.30 -11.19 0.36
C ILE A 420 1.08 -9.67 0.41
N ARG A 421 2.01 -8.96 1.06
CA ARG A 421 1.84 -7.53 1.37
C ARG A 421 2.03 -6.60 0.16
N SER A 422 2.81 -7.00 -0.85
CA SER A 422 3.06 -6.20 -2.04
C SER A 422 3.28 -7.06 -3.29
N GLY A 423 3.06 -6.46 -4.47
CA GLY A 423 3.36 -7.12 -5.75
C GLY A 423 4.85 -7.37 -5.97
N GLU A 424 5.71 -6.52 -5.42
CA GLU A 424 7.16 -6.72 -5.43
C GLU A 424 7.55 -8.01 -4.69
N ILE A 425 6.95 -8.26 -3.51
CA ILE A 425 7.20 -9.48 -2.75
C ILE A 425 6.79 -10.71 -3.56
N LEU A 426 5.65 -10.66 -4.26
CA LEU A 426 5.21 -11.76 -5.14
C LEU A 426 6.23 -12.05 -6.25
N GLU A 427 6.82 -11.01 -6.84
CA GLU A 427 7.85 -11.15 -7.88
C GLU A 427 9.18 -11.69 -7.32
N ILE A 428 9.67 -11.11 -6.22
CA ILE A 428 10.94 -11.53 -5.61
C ILE A 428 10.86 -12.99 -5.14
N THR A 429 9.71 -13.41 -4.60
CA THR A 429 9.50 -14.78 -4.11
C THR A 429 9.78 -15.84 -5.18
N HIS A 430 9.51 -15.55 -6.46
CA HIS A 430 9.85 -16.46 -7.56
C HIS A 430 11.35 -16.68 -7.71
N SER A 431 12.15 -15.65 -7.42
CA SER A 431 13.62 -15.69 -7.53
C SER A 431 14.33 -16.18 -6.27
N VAL A 432 13.61 -16.47 -5.19
CA VAL A 432 14.21 -16.94 -3.93
C VAL A 432 14.76 -18.36 -4.12
N ASP A 433 16.06 -18.51 -3.86
CA ASP A 433 16.78 -19.79 -3.89
C ASP A 433 17.05 -20.36 -2.48
N THR A 434 17.08 -19.49 -1.47
CA THR A 434 17.44 -19.83 -0.10
C THR A 434 16.37 -19.33 0.88
N VAL A 435 15.87 -20.22 1.74
CA VAL A 435 14.92 -19.89 2.81
C VAL A 435 15.58 -20.04 4.17
N VAL A 436 15.69 -18.95 4.91
CA VAL A 436 16.17 -18.95 6.30
C VAL A 436 14.95 -18.82 7.21
N LEU A 437 14.75 -19.80 8.08
CA LEU A 437 13.60 -19.85 8.98
C LEU A 437 14.02 -19.43 10.38
N ASP A 438 13.25 -18.53 10.98
CA ASP A 438 13.33 -18.33 12.42
C ASP A 438 12.80 -19.59 13.14
N LYS A 439 13.31 -19.88 14.32
CA LYS A 439 12.94 -21.10 15.05
C LYS A 439 11.64 -20.89 15.82
N THR A 440 11.65 -19.92 16.73
CA THR A 440 10.59 -19.73 17.72
C THR A 440 9.35 -19.13 17.03
N GLY A 441 8.19 -19.76 17.15
CA GLY A 441 6.93 -19.26 16.58
C GLY A 441 6.80 -19.37 15.06
N THR A 442 7.85 -19.83 14.35
CA THR A 442 7.82 -20.14 12.91
C THR A 442 7.95 -21.64 12.66
N VAL A 443 8.98 -22.28 13.23
CA VAL A 443 9.15 -23.75 13.17
C VAL A 443 8.52 -24.44 14.38
N THR A 444 8.46 -23.75 15.53
CA THR A 444 7.87 -24.25 16.76
C THR A 444 6.51 -23.61 17.06
N GLU A 445 5.69 -24.28 17.87
CA GLU A 445 4.35 -23.82 18.26
C GLU A 445 4.34 -22.53 19.11
N GLY A 446 5.50 -22.10 19.62
CA GLY A 446 5.63 -20.86 20.41
C GLY A 446 5.11 -20.95 21.85
N THR A 447 4.37 -22.02 22.19
CA THR A 447 3.90 -22.30 23.55
C THR A 447 4.77 -23.37 24.21
N PRO A 448 5.31 -23.12 25.42
CA PRO A 448 6.05 -24.14 26.15
C PRO A 448 5.10 -25.27 26.57
N ALA A 449 5.58 -26.51 26.48
CA ALA A 449 4.88 -27.71 26.94
C ALA A 449 5.86 -28.60 27.71
N VAL A 450 5.36 -29.29 28.74
CA VAL A 450 6.17 -30.27 29.48
C VAL A 450 6.39 -31.49 28.59
N THR A 451 7.65 -31.79 28.26
CA THR A 451 8.02 -32.95 27.43
C THR A 451 8.42 -34.15 28.27
N GLU A 452 9.09 -33.93 29.39
CA GLU A 452 9.63 -34.98 30.26
C GLU A 452 9.56 -34.56 31.72
N VAL A 453 9.29 -35.54 32.59
CA VAL A 453 9.36 -35.41 34.06
C VAL A 453 10.41 -36.40 34.56
N LEU A 454 11.55 -35.88 35.02
CA LEU A 454 12.70 -36.68 35.46
C LEU A 454 12.89 -36.55 36.97
N PRO A 455 12.32 -37.44 37.79
CA PRO A 455 12.47 -37.38 39.23
C PRO A 455 13.85 -37.87 39.70
N TYR A 456 14.33 -37.32 40.81
CA TYR A 456 15.55 -37.77 41.49
C TYR A 456 15.25 -38.07 42.95
N GLN A 457 15.43 -39.34 43.36
CA GLN A 457 15.12 -39.82 44.71
C GLN A 457 13.67 -39.59 45.17
N CYS A 458 12.73 -39.41 44.24
CA CYS A 458 11.30 -39.31 44.47
C CYS A 458 10.51 -39.99 43.33
N GLU A 459 9.19 -40.15 43.48
CA GLU A 459 8.32 -40.58 42.38
C GLU A 459 7.94 -39.40 41.47
N ALA A 460 7.71 -39.69 40.18
CA ALA A 460 7.35 -38.67 39.19
C ALA A 460 6.08 -37.90 39.59
N ASP A 461 5.08 -38.62 40.11
CA ASP A 461 3.82 -38.07 40.58
C ASP A 461 4.01 -37.09 41.75
N THR A 462 4.94 -37.40 42.66
CA THR A 462 5.26 -36.51 43.79
C THR A 462 5.94 -35.23 43.31
N LEU A 463 6.88 -35.35 42.36
CA LEU A 463 7.55 -34.20 41.76
C LEU A 463 6.55 -33.31 41.00
N LEU A 464 5.68 -33.92 40.19
CA LEU A 464 4.69 -33.20 39.39
C LEU A 464 3.65 -32.51 40.27
N SER A 465 3.15 -33.20 41.30
CA SER A 465 2.22 -32.63 42.29
C SER A 465 2.82 -31.43 43.04
N ALA A 466 4.08 -31.54 43.49
CA ALA A 466 4.77 -30.44 44.13
C ALA A 466 5.02 -29.25 43.17
N ALA A 467 5.42 -29.53 41.93
CA ALA A 467 5.64 -28.50 40.92
C ALA A 467 4.33 -27.77 40.56
N ALA A 468 3.24 -28.51 40.36
CA ALA A 468 1.92 -27.94 40.05
C ALA A 468 1.40 -27.05 41.18
N ALA A 469 1.52 -27.50 42.43
CA ALA A 469 1.09 -26.75 43.60
C ALA A 469 1.78 -25.39 43.70
N VAL A 470 3.10 -25.38 43.47
CA VAL A 470 3.92 -24.19 43.61
C VAL A 470 3.74 -23.24 42.42
N GLU A 471 3.66 -23.78 41.21
CA GLU A 471 3.49 -23.00 39.98
C GLU A 471 2.04 -22.50 39.80
N ALA A 472 1.04 -23.06 40.50
CA ALA A 472 -0.35 -22.60 40.44
C ALA A 472 -0.57 -21.14 40.85
N VAL A 473 0.39 -20.53 41.55
CA VAL A 473 0.35 -19.12 41.99
C VAL A 473 1.25 -18.23 41.11
N SER A 474 2.01 -18.82 40.19
CA SER A 474 2.92 -18.14 39.28
C SER A 474 2.21 -17.78 37.97
N ALA A 475 2.42 -16.55 37.50
CA ALA A 475 1.89 -16.08 36.21
C ALA A 475 2.86 -16.33 35.04
N HIS A 476 3.97 -17.05 35.27
CA HIS A 476 5.00 -17.29 34.26
C HIS A 476 4.50 -18.30 33.20
N PRO A 477 4.83 -18.17 31.89
CA PRO A 477 4.36 -19.11 30.87
C PRO A 477 4.75 -20.57 31.11
N LEU A 478 5.91 -20.82 31.72
CA LEU A 478 6.32 -22.17 32.14
C LEU A 478 5.43 -22.73 33.26
N ALA A 479 4.94 -21.87 34.15
CA ALA A 479 3.99 -22.26 35.20
C ALA A 479 2.69 -22.78 34.59
N ASN A 480 2.19 -22.07 33.57
CA ASN A 480 1.01 -22.47 32.82
C ASN A 480 1.22 -23.84 32.12
N ALA A 481 2.40 -24.07 31.55
CA ALA A 481 2.72 -25.36 30.93
C ALA A 481 2.74 -26.52 31.95
N ILE A 482 3.33 -26.30 33.13
CA ILE A 482 3.43 -27.30 34.20
C ILE A 482 2.05 -27.60 34.81
N THR A 483 1.28 -26.56 35.12
CA THR A 483 -0.06 -26.69 35.71
C THR A 483 -1.05 -27.34 34.74
N ALA A 484 -1.02 -27.00 33.44
CA ALA A 484 -1.82 -27.66 32.42
C ALA A 484 -1.47 -29.16 32.31
N TYR A 485 -0.17 -29.48 32.23
CA TYR A 485 0.28 -30.88 32.17
C TYR A 485 -0.12 -31.68 33.42
N ALA A 486 0.01 -31.09 34.60
CA ALA A 486 -0.39 -31.72 35.86
C ALA A 486 -1.91 -31.95 35.92
N GLN A 487 -2.71 -31.01 35.44
CA GLN A 487 -4.16 -31.14 35.38
C GLN A 487 -4.61 -32.28 34.44
N GLU A 488 -3.97 -32.44 33.28
CA GLU A 488 -4.21 -33.56 32.36
C GLU A 488 -3.90 -34.93 32.98
N HIS A 489 -2.91 -34.98 33.88
CA HIS A 489 -2.49 -36.20 34.57
C HIS A 489 -3.21 -36.43 35.92
N GLY A 490 -4.25 -35.65 36.23
CA GLY A 490 -5.09 -35.84 37.41
C GLY A 490 -4.57 -35.16 38.69
N PHE A 491 -3.56 -34.30 38.60
CA PHE A 491 -2.98 -33.54 39.71
C PHE A 491 -3.45 -32.07 39.75
N GLY A 492 -4.67 -31.79 39.29
CA GLY A 492 -5.21 -30.41 39.24
C GLY A 492 -5.62 -29.83 40.60
N ASP A 493 -5.92 -30.68 41.60
CA ASP A 493 -6.39 -30.28 42.94
C ASP A 493 -5.27 -30.32 43.99
N THR A 494 -4.10 -29.76 43.66
CA THR A 494 -2.97 -29.70 44.59
C THR A 494 -3.12 -28.59 45.63
N ALA A 495 -2.65 -28.84 46.86
CA ALA A 495 -2.68 -27.87 47.96
C ALA A 495 -1.93 -26.58 47.59
N ARG A 496 -2.52 -25.42 47.87
CA ARG A 496 -1.85 -24.13 47.66
C ARG A 496 -0.68 -23.97 48.64
N PRO A 497 0.43 -23.35 48.22
CA PRO A 497 1.55 -23.08 49.10
C PRO A 497 1.16 -22.08 50.19
N GLU A 498 1.72 -22.27 51.38
CA GLU A 498 1.52 -21.40 52.56
C GLU A 498 2.21 -20.04 52.41
N SER A 499 3.35 -20.03 51.72
CA SER A 499 4.06 -18.81 51.33
C SER A 499 4.64 -18.97 49.93
N PHE A 500 4.74 -17.85 49.21
CA PHE A 500 5.24 -17.79 47.84
C PHE A 500 6.08 -16.52 47.68
N GLU A 501 7.27 -16.67 47.10
CA GLU A 501 8.20 -15.60 46.77
C GLU A 501 8.72 -15.84 45.35
N ASN A 502 8.39 -14.93 44.43
CA ASN A 502 8.97 -14.95 43.08
C ASN A 502 10.38 -14.35 43.13
N LEU A 503 11.36 -15.06 42.59
CA LEU A 503 12.77 -14.72 42.61
C LEU A 503 13.23 -14.40 41.18
N SER A 504 13.10 -13.13 40.82
CA SER A 504 13.32 -12.60 39.46
C SER A 504 14.63 -13.08 38.83
N GLY A 505 14.52 -13.63 37.62
CA GLY A 505 15.65 -14.17 36.84
C GLY A 505 16.24 -15.48 37.38
N ARG A 506 15.63 -16.10 38.40
CA ARG A 506 16.11 -17.34 39.02
C ARG A 506 15.02 -18.39 39.13
N GLY A 507 13.77 -18.00 39.36
CA GLY A 507 12.65 -18.90 39.56
C GLY A 507 11.80 -18.44 40.73
N LEU A 508 11.37 -19.36 41.58
CA LEU A 508 10.47 -19.09 42.68
C LEU A 508 10.81 -19.93 43.92
N LYS A 509 10.26 -19.51 45.05
CA LYS A 509 10.36 -20.18 46.33
C LYS A 509 8.98 -20.26 46.96
N ALA A 510 8.63 -21.42 47.49
CA ALA A 510 7.37 -21.61 48.19
C ALA A 510 7.53 -22.52 49.41
N VAL A 511 6.56 -22.46 50.33
CA VAL A 511 6.46 -23.40 51.45
C VAL A 511 5.21 -24.25 51.27
N LEU A 512 5.37 -25.57 51.23
CA LEU A 512 4.31 -26.53 51.02
C LEU A 512 4.40 -27.63 52.08
N GLY A 513 3.35 -27.76 52.93
CA GLY A 513 3.35 -28.75 54.01
C GLY A 513 4.47 -28.57 55.04
N GLY A 514 4.91 -27.32 55.27
CA GLY A 514 6.05 -26.99 56.12
C GLY A 514 7.44 -27.17 55.49
N GLU A 515 7.55 -27.71 54.26
CA GLU A 515 8.81 -27.85 53.54
C GLU A 515 9.04 -26.70 52.54
N THR A 516 10.29 -26.29 52.37
CA THR A 516 10.64 -25.25 51.39
C THR A 516 10.90 -25.87 50.02
N VAL A 517 10.08 -25.49 49.03
CA VAL A 517 10.20 -25.90 47.64
C VAL A 517 10.78 -24.76 46.81
N LEU A 518 11.71 -25.10 45.92
CA LEU A 518 12.39 -24.16 45.02
C LEU A 518 12.24 -24.67 43.59
N ALA A 519 11.71 -23.84 42.69
CA ALA A 519 11.64 -24.16 41.26
C ALA A 519 12.34 -23.06 40.47
N GLY A 520 13.24 -23.40 39.55
CA GLY A 520 14.00 -22.39 38.83
C GLY A 520 15.26 -22.88 38.15
N ASN A 521 16.05 -21.94 37.65
CA ASN A 521 17.32 -22.22 36.98
C ASN A 521 18.47 -22.45 37.99
N ARG A 522 19.66 -22.81 37.46
CA ARG A 522 20.85 -23.12 38.28
C ARG A 522 21.32 -22.00 39.22
N ARG A 523 20.91 -20.74 39.02
CA ARG A 523 21.31 -19.60 39.87
C ARG A 523 20.54 -19.55 41.19
N LEU A 524 19.41 -20.23 41.29
CA LEU A 524 18.54 -20.28 42.46
C LEU A 524 19.20 -21.01 43.66
N PRO A 525 19.71 -22.25 43.53
CA PRO A 525 20.30 -22.99 44.65
C PRO A 525 21.60 -22.36 45.22
N CYS A 526 22.33 -21.56 44.43
CA CYS A 526 23.55 -20.89 44.90
C CYS A 526 23.30 -19.81 45.97
N ARG A 527 22.07 -19.30 46.09
CA ARG A 527 21.69 -18.36 47.17
C ARG A 527 21.42 -19.09 48.50
N PHE A 528 21.05 -20.37 48.45
CA PHE A 528 20.55 -21.13 49.61
C PHE A 528 21.51 -22.27 50.05
N GLN A 529 22.70 -22.38 49.48
CA GLN A 529 23.79 -23.31 49.88
C GLN A 529 23.34 -24.78 50.05
N PHE A 530 22.87 -25.39 48.97
CA PHE A 530 22.60 -26.84 48.98
C PHE A 530 23.90 -27.66 49.01
N PRO A 531 24.03 -28.67 49.90
CA PRO A 531 25.28 -29.43 50.11
C PRO A 531 25.72 -30.30 48.91
N HIS A 532 24.85 -30.49 47.90
CA HIS A 532 25.11 -31.36 46.75
C HIS A 532 25.18 -30.63 45.40
N ILE A 533 25.07 -29.29 45.37
CA ILE A 533 25.12 -28.51 44.14
C ILE A 533 26.38 -27.65 44.14
N HIS A 534 27.39 -28.04 43.34
CA HIS A 534 28.59 -27.23 43.15
C HIS A 534 28.25 -25.96 42.35
N CYS A 535 28.22 -24.82 43.04
CA CYS A 535 28.13 -23.51 42.41
C CYS A 535 29.49 -23.12 41.81
N GLN A 536 29.69 -23.44 40.53
CA GLN A 536 30.74 -22.80 39.75
C GLN A 536 30.27 -21.40 39.37
N HIS A 537 30.99 -20.38 39.87
CA HIS A 537 30.86 -19.02 39.36
C HIS A 537 31.45 -18.97 37.95
N SER A 538 30.60 -18.76 36.95
CA SER A 538 30.97 -18.33 35.60
C SER A 538 30.07 -17.20 35.16
#